data_AF-A0A0A7AHG7-F1
#
_entry.id   AF-A0A0A7AHG7-F1
#
_cell.length_a   1.000
_cell.length_b   1.000
_cell.length_c   1.000
_cell.angle_alpha   90.00
_cell.angle_beta   90.00
_cell.angle_gamma   90.00
#
_symmetry.space_group_name_H-M   'P 1'
#
loop_
_entity.id
_entity.type
_entity.pdbx_description
1 polymer ?
#
loop_
_entity_poly.entity_id
_entity_poly.type
_entity_poly.pdbx_seq_one_letter_code
_entity_poly.pdbx_strand_id
1 'polypeptide(L)'
;LHRLGIQAFEPILVEGKAIHLPPLACAAFNADFDGDQMAVHLPLSAEAQAEARSLMMASDNILKPADGHTVTMPSQDMILGLYYLTTVIDGAKGQGRVFSSLEEAEMALDKHEIDMQAKVLIRLPQDFVLPKDWEPGEVKVVDPEPGSPDVVKEERFHDGSVLFATSYGRILFNGTLPVDYPFVNEQAPKKRLSKIVDDIATRYSTAQVAVTLDALKDLGFTRAPWSGVSFAFSDVIQPPELDEYIEKYEGEADKVNENYE
;
A
#
# COMPACT_ATOMS: atom_id res chain seq x y z
N LEU A 1 -6.94 -2.64 27.09
CA LEU A 1 -5.46 -2.69 27.13
C LEU A 1 -5.00 -4.14 26.98
N HIS A 2 -4.11 -4.40 26.02
CA HIS A 2 -3.55 -5.71 25.69
C HIS A 2 -2.03 -5.70 25.88
N ARG A 3 -1.39 -6.89 25.95
CA ARG A 3 0.07 -7.03 26.15
C ARG A 3 0.93 -6.20 25.20
N LEU A 4 0.42 -5.91 24.00
CA LEU A 4 1.08 -5.11 22.97
C LEU A 4 1.25 -3.63 23.34
N GLY A 5 0.62 -3.16 24.43
CA GLY A 5 0.82 -1.81 24.95
C GLY A 5 2.13 -1.63 25.72
N ILE A 6 2.94 -2.69 25.86
CA ILE A 6 4.30 -2.63 26.41
C ILE A 6 5.20 -3.44 25.47
N GLN A 7 6.18 -2.79 24.86
CA GLN A 7 7.15 -3.40 23.94
C GLN A 7 8.56 -2.92 24.28
N ALA A 8 9.56 -3.72 23.91
CA ALA A 8 10.97 -3.38 24.00
C ALA A 8 11.49 -2.88 22.65
N PHE A 9 12.30 -1.81 22.72
CA PHE A 9 12.98 -1.19 21.60
C PHE A 9 14.46 -1.00 21.92
N GLU A 10 15.30 -0.95 20.89
CA GLU A 10 16.68 -0.52 21.05
C GLU A 10 16.75 1.02 20.96
N PRO A 11 17.27 1.71 21.98
CA PRO A 11 17.30 3.16 21.98
C PRO A 11 18.38 3.68 21.02
N ILE A 12 17.99 4.64 20.18
CA ILE A 12 18.91 5.39 19.33
C ILE A 12 19.02 6.81 19.92
N LEU A 13 20.24 7.26 20.15
CA LEU A 13 20.46 8.62 20.66
C LEU A 13 20.06 9.64 19.60
N VAL A 14 19.17 10.55 19.99
CA VAL A 14 18.68 11.65 19.16
C VAL A 14 18.80 12.97 19.93
N GLU A 15 18.89 14.07 19.20
CA GLU A 15 18.80 15.40 19.80
C GLU A 15 17.34 15.74 20.13
N GLY A 16 17.13 16.61 21.13
CA GLY A 16 15.80 17.04 21.57
C GLY A 16 15.33 16.38 22.87
N LYS A 17 14.05 16.58 23.19
CA LYS A 17 13.40 16.09 24.43
C LYS A 17 12.19 15.19 24.16
N ALA A 18 11.94 14.84 22.90
CA ALA A 18 10.82 14.01 22.48
C ALA A 18 11.30 12.58 22.19
N ILE A 19 10.44 11.60 22.46
CA ILE A 19 10.69 10.20 22.11
C ILE A 19 10.23 10.00 20.66
N HIS A 20 11.08 9.40 19.83
CA HIS A 20 10.71 9.01 18.48
C HIS A 20 10.21 7.56 18.50
N LEU A 21 8.95 7.34 18.11
CA LEU A 21 8.35 6.03 18.00
C LEU A 21 8.20 5.63 16.52
N PRO A 22 8.53 4.39 16.13
CA PRO A 22 8.26 3.92 14.78
C PRO A 22 6.76 3.99 14.44
N PRO A 23 6.36 4.54 13.26
CA PRO A 23 4.95 4.72 12.90
C PRO A 23 4.12 3.42 12.90
N LEU A 24 4.73 2.30 12.55
CA LEU A 24 4.06 0.99 12.53
C LEU A 24 3.70 0.48 13.94
N ALA A 25 4.39 0.95 14.98
CA ALA A 25 4.12 0.56 16.36
C ALA A 25 2.97 1.37 16.99
N CYS A 26 2.64 2.55 16.46
CA CYS A 26 1.60 3.44 17.02
C CYS A 26 0.25 2.74 17.21
N ALA A 27 -0.16 1.89 16.26
CA ALA A 27 -1.40 1.13 16.35
C ALA A 27 -1.44 0.15 17.54
N ALA A 28 -0.28 -0.42 17.91
CA ALA A 28 -0.16 -1.31 19.06
C ALA A 28 -0.23 -0.55 20.39
N PHE A 29 0.23 0.71 20.42
CA PHE A 29 0.09 1.59 21.60
C PHE A 29 -1.25 2.31 21.66
N ASN A 30 -2.01 2.32 20.56
CA ASN A 30 -3.16 3.20 20.37
C ASN A 30 -2.79 4.66 20.69
N ALA A 31 -1.62 5.08 20.20
CA ALA A 31 -1.06 6.39 20.41
C ALA A 31 -1.05 7.18 19.10
N ASP A 32 -1.20 8.48 19.19
CA ASP A 32 -0.97 9.42 18.09
C ASP A 32 0.09 10.46 18.49
N PHE A 33 0.23 11.52 17.69
CA PHE A 33 1.27 12.54 17.86
C PHE A 33 0.70 13.93 18.17
N ASP A 34 -0.45 14.00 18.85
CA ASP A 34 -1.09 15.26 19.22
C ASP A 34 -0.72 15.79 20.63
N GLY A 35 0.05 15.02 21.40
CA GLY A 35 0.46 15.36 22.77
C GLY A 35 0.66 14.18 23.71
N ASP A 36 0.44 12.96 23.22
CA ASP A 36 0.63 11.72 23.97
C ASP A 36 2.02 11.59 24.63
N GLN A 37 2.04 11.01 25.82
CA GLN A 37 3.25 10.79 26.61
C GLN A 37 3.50 9.29 26.82
N MET A 38 4.76 8.90 26.76
CA MET A 38 5.19 7.51 26.97
C MET A 38 6.19 7.41 28.12
N ALA A 39 6.01 6.39 28.96
CA ALA A 39 6.95 6.06 30.02
C ALA A 39 8.00 5.06 29.52
N VAL A 40 9.28 5.37 29.71
CA VAL A 40 10.40 4.49 29.34
C VAL A 40 10.99 3.87 30.59
N HIS A 41 11.14 2.54 30.58
CA HIS A 41 11.73 1.78 31.67
C HIS A 41 12.99 1.08 31.16
N LEU A 42 14.02 1.00 32.02
CA LEU A 42 15.30 0.37 31.69
C LEU A 42 15.46 -0.95 32.47
N PRO A 43 15.52 -2.12 31.79
CA PRO A 43 15.81 -3.39 32.47
C PRO A 43 17.28 -3.43 32.91
N LEU A 44 17.50 -3.67 34.21
CA LEU A 44 18.84 -3.62 34.81
C LEU A 44 19.56 -4.98 34.88
N SER A 45 18.84 -6.08 35.16
CA SER A 45 19.44 -7.40 35.26
C SER A 45 19.67 -8.03 33.88
N ALA A 46 20.66 -8.91 33.79
CA ALA A 46 20.96 -9.63 32.55
C ALA A 46 19.76 -10.49 32.09
N GLU A 47 19.04 -11.09 33.05
CA GLU A 47 17.84 -11.87 32.82
C GLU A 47 16.72 -11.00 32.23
N ALA A 48 16.48 -9.82 32.80
CA ALA A 48 15.45 -8.89 32.32
C ALA A 48 15.78 -8.32 30.93
N GLN A 49 17.06 -8.07 30.65
CA GLN A 49 17.51 -7.64 29.32
C GLN A 49 17.32 -8.76 28.28
N ALA A 50 17.64 -10.01 28.63
CA ALA A 50 17.44 -11.16 27.77
C ALA A 50 15.94 -11.41 27.51
N GLU A 51 15.10 -11.30 28.54
CA GLU A 51 13.64 -11.42 28.41
C GLU A 51 13.07 -10.32 27.52
N ALA A 52 13.46 -9.06 27.75
CA ALA A 52 13.02 -7.93 26.94
C ALA A 52 13.38 -8.12 25.45
N ARG A 53 14.60 -8.61 25.18
CA ARG A 53 15.09 -8.85 23.81
C ARG A 53 14.44 -10.05 23.13
N SER A 54 14.11 -11.11 23.86
CA SER A 54 13.60 -12.36 23.28
C SER A 54 12.08 -12.47 23.22
N LEU A 55 11.36 -11.78 24.11
CA LEU A 55 9.91 -11.91 24.22
C LEU A 55 9.16 -10.58 24.00
N MET A 56 9.77 -9.45 24.36
CA MET A 56 9.09 -8.15 24.32
C MET A 56 9.48 -7.30 23.12
N MET A 57 10.45 -7.73 22.31
CA MET A 57 10.95 -6.92 21.20
C MET A 57 9.82 -6.63 20.19
N ALA A 58 9.75 -5.39 19.72
CA ALA A 58 8.68 -4.96 18.82
C ALA A 58 8.64 -5.75 17.50
N SER A 59 9.81 -6.18 16.99
CA SER A 59 9.94 -7.02 15.79
C SER A 59 9.29 -8.39 15.92
N ASP A 60 9.17 -8.93 17.14
CA ASP A 60 8.58 -10.25 17.37
C ASP A 60 7.07 -10.16 17.62
N ASN A 61 6.59 -8.97 17.98
CA ASN A 61 5.20 -8.69 18.35
C ASN A 61 4.38 -8.10 17.19
N ILE A 62 4.59 -8.62 15.98
CA ILE A 62 3.92 -8.18 14.74
C ILE A 62 2.50 -8.74 14.62
N LEU A 63 2.24 -9.92 15.19
CA LEU A 63 0.95 -10.61 15.10
C LEU A 63 0.12 -10.45 16.37
N LYS A 64 -1.19 -10.28 16.19
CA LYS A 64 -2.14 -10.26 17.29
C LYS A 64 -2.20 -11.65 17.92
N PRO A 65 -2.08 -11.76 19.26
CA PRO A 65 -2.14 -13.05 19.93
C PRO A 65 -3.53 -13.70 19.85
N ALA A 66 -4.57 -12.91 19.61
CA ALA A 66 -5.97 -13.35 19.67
C ALA A 66 -6.45 -14.02 18.37
N ASP A 67 -6.05 -13.49 17.21
CA ASP A 67 -6.57 -13.89 15.90
C ASP A 67 -5.47 -14.19 14.86
N GLY A 68 -4.20 -13.94 15.19
CA GLY A 68 -3.07 -14.15 14.27
C GLY A 68 -2.96 -13.12 13.16
N HIS A 69 -3.84 -12.11 13.11
CA HIS A 69 -3.76 -11.03 12.14
C HIS A 69 -2.60 -10.07 12.46
N THR A 70 -2.06 -9.43 11.45
CA THR A 70 -1.01 -8.42 11.65
C THR A 70 -1.51 -7.17 12.36
N VAL A 71 -0.77 -6.75 13.40
CA VAL A 71 -1.08 -5.54 14.20
C VAL A 71 -0.45 -4.31 13.60
N THR A 72 0.78 -4.47 13.11
CA THR A 72 1.62 -3.41 12.58
C THR A 72 1.38 -3.28 11.08
N MET A 73 0.24 -2.69 10.72
CA MET A 73 -0.12 -2.42 9.33
C MET A 73 0.19 -0.97 8.95
N PRO A 74 0.68 -0.70 7.73
CA PRO A 74 0.73 0.65 7.20
C PRO A 74 -0.66 1.32 7.30
N SER A 75 -0.67 2.61 7.61
CA SER A 75 -1.89 3.40 7.85
C SER A 75 -1.83 4.74 7.12
N GLN A 76 -2.99 5.39 6.95
CA GLN A 76 -3.12 6.75 6.44
C GLN A 76 -2.26 7.00 5.19
N ASP A 77 -1.32 7.93 5.25
CA ASP A 77 -0.49 8.37 4.12
C ASP A 77 0.35 7.25 3.52
N MET A 78 0.81 6.28 4.34
CA MET A 78 1.52 5.11 3.82
C MET A 78 0.63 4.33 2.86
N ILE A 79 -0.65 4.13 3.21
CA ILE A 79 -1.62 3.46 2.33
C ILE A 79 -1.87 4.32 1.09
N LEU A 80 -1.97 5.64 1.23
CA LEU A 80 -2.22 6.54 0.10
C LEU A 80 -1.12 6.43 -0.97
N GLY A 81 0.15 6.43 -0.57
CA GLY A 81 1.27 6.26 -1.49
C GLY A 81 1.26 4.91 -2.20
N LEU A 82 1.02 3.82 -1.48
CA LEU A 82 0.92 2.48 -2.05
C LEU A 82 -0.31 2.32 -2.96
N TYR A 83 -1.43 2.96 -2.60
CA TYR A 83 -2.65 2.99 -3.39
C TYR A 83 -2.44 3.74 -4.71
N TYR A 84 -1.78 4.90 -4.66
CA TYR A 84 -1.38 5.65 -5.85
C TYR A 84 -0.54 4.79 -6.79
N LEU A 85 0.51 4.13 -6.28
CA LEU A 85 1.38 3.26 -7.07
C LEU A 85 0.66 2.08 -7.74
N THR A 86 -0.30 1.46 -7.04
CA THR A 86 -0.98 0.25 -7.53
C THR A 86 -2.19 0.56 -8.41
N THR A 87 -2.62 1.82 -8.44
CA THR A 87 -3.71 2.29 -9.30
C THR A 87 -3.23 2.40 -10.74
N VAL A 88 -4.07 1.97 -11.67
CA VAL A 88 -3.86 2.10 -13.12
C VAL A 88 -4.95 2.99 -13.67
N ILE A 89 -4.56 3.95 -14.50
CA ILE A 89 -5.49 4.86 -15.18
C ILE A 89 -5.59 4.44 -16.64
N ASP A 90 -6.80 4.11 -17.08
CA ASP A 90 -7.06 3.84 -18.49
C ASP A 90 -6.99 5.13 -19.30
N GLY A 91 -6.32 5.08 -20.45
CA GLY A 91 -6.05 6.25 -21.28
C GLY A 91 -4.85 7.09 -20.82
N ALA A 92 -4.07 6.63 -19.83
CA ALA A 92 -2.89 7.35 -19.36
C ALA A 92 -1.79 7.42 -20.43
N LYS A 93 -0.94 8.46 -20.34
CA LYS A 93 0.15 8.68 -21.28
C LYS A 93 1.08 7.46 -21.34
N GLY A 94 1.31 6.95 -22.55
CA GLY A 94 2.19 5.81 -22.79
C GLY A 94 1.56 4.44 -22.53
N GLN A 95 0.25 4.37 -22.33
CA GLN A 95 -0.46 3.09 -22.23
C GLN A 95 -0.28 2.25 -23.51
N GLY A 96 0.02 0.96 -23.32
CA GLY A 96 0.30 0.00 -24.37
C GLY A 96 1.73 0.05 -24.92
N ARG A 97 2.61 0.90 -24.37
CA ARG A 97 4.04 0.81 -24.69
C ARG A 97 4.62 -0.51 -24.23
N VAL A 98 5.54 -1.04 -25.04
CA VAL A 98 6.21 -2.32 -24.82
C VAL A 98 7.67 -2.05 -24.50
N PHE A 99 8.16 -2.61 -23.40
CA PHE A 99 9.55 -2.48 -22.96
C PHE A 99 10.23 -3.84 -22.89
N SER A 100 11.51 -3.84 -23.23
CA SER A 100 12.37 -5.02 -23.20
C SER A 100 12.96 -5.32 -21.83
N SER A 101 13.00 -4.32 -20.94
CA SER A 101 13.59 -4.40 -19.59
C SER A 101 12.95 -3.40 -18.62
N LEU A 102 13.22 -3.56 -17.32
CA LEU A 102 12.75 -2.64 -16.28
C LEU A 102 13.45 -1.28 -16.38
N GLU A 103 14.74 -1.29 -16.71
CA GLU A 103 15.59 -0.10 -16.85
C GLU A 103 15.12 0.77 -18.02
N GLU A 104 14.62 0.16 -19.09
CA GLU A 104 14.02 0.90 -20.21
C GLU A 104 12.71 1.59 -19.79
N ALA A 105 11.87 0.91 -19.00
CA ALA A 105 10.64 1.49 -18.48
C ALA A 105 10.92 2.63 -17.50
N GLU A 106 11.95 2.51 -16.66
CA GLU A 106 12.41 3.58 -15.76
C GLU A 106 12.90 4.79 -16.56
N MET A 107 13.72 4.58 -17.58
CA MET A 107 14.19 5.66 -18.45
C MET A 107 13.04 6.39 -19.16
N ALA A 108 12.01 5.64 -19.60
CA ALA A 108 10.83 6.23 -20.22
C ALA A 108 10.00 7.04 -19.22
N LEU A 109 9.92 6.60 -17.96
CA LEU A 109 9.27 7.35 -16.89
C LEU A 109 10.03 8.64 -16.58
N ASP A 110 11.36 8.59 -16.48
CA ASP A 110 12.23 9.75 -16.21
C ASP A 110 12.15 10.80 -17.32
N LYS A 111 11.98 10.36 -18.57
CA LYS A 111 11.73 11.25 -19.72
C LYS A 111 10.29 11.75 -19.81
N HIS A 112 9.42 11.35 -18.88
CA HIS A 112 7.98 11.62 -18.89
C HIS A 112 7.28 11.13 -20.16
N GLU A 113 7.77 10.06 -20.79
CA GLU A 113 7.14 9.44 -21.97
C GLU A 113 6.00 8.51 -21.56
N ILE A 114 6.05 7.95 -20.35
CA ILE A 114 4.96 7.17 -19.73
C ILE A 114 4.57 7.78 -18.40
N ASP A 115 3.31 7.56 -18.01
CA ASP A 115 2.83 7.83 -16.66
C ASP A 115 3.13 6.65 -15.71
N MET A 116 3.33 6.92 -14.43
CA MET A 116 3.58 5.89 -13.40
C MET A 116 2.42 4.88 -13.29
N GLN A 117 1.19 5.33 -13.57
CA GLN A 117 -0.05 4.57 -13.51
C GLN A 117 -0.52 4.07 -14.89
N ALA A 118 0.28 4.29 -15.95
CA ALA A 118 -0.05 3.78 -17.28
C ALA A 118 0.11 2.26 -17.36
N LYS A 119 -0.82 1.59 -18.06
CA LYS A 119 -0.74 0.16 -18.33
C LYS A 119 0.23 -0.10 -19.48
N VAL A 120 1.39 -0.65 -19.20
CA VAL A 120 2.49 -0.95 -20.13
C VAL A 120 2.77 -2.45 -20.16
N LEU A 121 3.43 -2.94 -21.21
CA LEU A 121 3.88 -4.31 -21.30
C LEU A 121 5.38 -4.36 -21.11
N ILE A 122 5.84 -5.23 -20.23
CA ILE A 122 7.26 -5.37 -19.93
C ILE A 122 7.65 -6.83 -20.04
N ARG A 123 8.78 -7.10 -20.71
CA ARG A 123 9.34 -8.44 -20.78
C ARG A 123 10.00 -8.79 -19.45
N LEU A 124 9.53 -9.87 -18.84
CA LEU A 124 10.01 -10.37 -17.56
C LEU A 124 10.68 -11.73 -17.74
N PRO A 125 11.72 -12.03 -16.94
CA PRO A 125 12.47 -13.27 -17.04
C PRO A 125 11.66 -14.49 -16.60
N GLN A 126 12.19 -15.69 -16.87
CA GLN A 126 11.49 -16.96 -16.62
C GLN A 126 11.20 -17.23 -15.13
N ASP A 127 12.03 -16.70 -14.24
CA ASP A 127 11.89 -16.81 -12.77
C ASP A 127 10.83 -15.87 -12.18
N PHE A 128 10.21 -15.02 -13.02
CA PHE A 128 9.13 -14.14 -12.59
C PHE A 128 7.91 -14.93 -12.08
N VAL A 129 7.53 -14.66 -10.83
CA VAL A 129 6.37 -15.29 -10.20
C VAL A 129 5.09 -14.57 -10.62
N LEU A 130 4.41 -15.13 -11.62
CA LEU A 130 3.14 -14.62 -12.13
C LEU A 130 2.06 -14.55 -11.04
N PRO A 131 1.05 -13.66 -11.21
CA PRO A 131 -0.13 -13.66 -10.37
C PRO A 131 -0.82 -15.03 -10.36
N LYS A 132 -1.48 -15.37 -9.26
CA LYS A 132 -2.34 -16.56 -9.19
C LYS A 132 -3.43 -16.44 -10.28
N ASP A 133 -3.60 -17.50 -11.07
CA ASP A 133 -4.61 -17.60 -12.15
C ASP A 133 -4.45 -16.58 -13.29
N TRP A 134 -3.22 -16.18 -13.61
CA TRP A 134 -2.96 -15.30 -14.76
C TRP A 134 -3.28 -15.97 -16.10
N GLU A 135 -4.08 -15.27 -16.91
CA GLU A 135 -4.31 -15.57 -18.32
C GLU A 135 -3.86 -14.37 -19.18
N PRO A 136 -3.27 -14.59 -20.38
CA PRO A 136 -2.82 -13.49 -21.23
C PRO A 136 -3.97 -12.58 -21.65
N GLY A 137 -3.87 -11.29 -21.30
CA GLY A 137 -4.81 -10.27 -21.67
C GLY A 137 -4.37 -9.43 -22.88
N GLU A 138 -5.26 -8.53 -23.29
CA GLU A 138 -5.00 -7.52 -24.32
C GLU A 138 -4.99 -6.12 -23.70
N VAL A 139 -4.12 -5.25 -24.21
CA VAL A 139 -4.04 -3.84 -23.81
C VAL A 139 -4.14 -2.97 -25.05
N LYS A 140 -5.09 -2.03 -25.02
CA LYS A 140 -5.24 -1.02 -26.05
C LYS A 140 -4.12 0.01 -25.94
N VAL A 141 -3.48 0.33 -27.06
CA VAL A 141 -2.43 1.35 -27.14
C VAL A 141 -3.07 2.74 -27.21
N VAL A 142 -2.53 3.66 -26.42
CA VAL A 142 -2.85 5.10 -26.51
C VAL A 142 -1.82 5.74 -27.43
N ASP A 143 -2.30 6.43 -28.47
CA ASP A 143 -1.48 7.09 -29.50
C ASP A 143 -0.48 6.15 -30.22
N PRO A 144 -0.96 5.12 -30.94
CA PRO A 144 -0.08 4.22 -31.68
C PRO A 144 0.69 4.97 -32.78
N GLU A 145 1.99 4.67 -32.90
CA GLU A 145 2.78 5.17 -34.03
C GLU A 145 2.21 4.64 -35.36
N PRO A 146 2.28 5.41 -36.46
CA PRO A 146 1.77 4.98 -37.75
C PRO A 146 2.37 3.64 -38.20
N GLY A 147 1.54 2.59 -38.29
CA GLY A 147 1.95 1.23 -38.66
C GLY A 147 2.13 0.27 -37.48
N SER A 148 1.98 0.74 -36.24
CA SER A 148 1.94 -0.10 -35.04
C SER A 148 0.54 -0.66 -34.77
N PRO A 149 0.42 -1.82 -34.11
CA PRO A 149 -0.88 -2.38 -33.77
C PRO A 149 -1.60 -1.54 -32.70
N ASP A 150 -2.91 -1.36 -32.86
CA ASP A 150 -3.77 -0.65 -31.88
C ASP A 150 -3.93 -1.41 -30.55
N VAL A 151 -3.57 -2.70 -30.54
CA VAL A 151 -3.67 -3.60 -29.40
C VAL A 151 -2.40 -4.43 -29.30
N VAL A 152 -1.85 -4.49 -28.10
CA VAL A 152 -0.72 -5.35 -27.73
C VAL A 152 -1.20 -6.41 -26.76
N LYS A 153 -0.68 -7.63 -26.92
CA LYS A 153 -1.12 -8.79 -26.14
C LYS A 153 -0.01 -9.25 -25.22
N GLU A 154 -0.41 -9.70 -24.05
CA GLU A 154 0.49 -10.49 -23.21
C GLU A 154 0.80 -11.83 -23.91
N GLU A 155 2.04 -12.31 -23.76
CA GLU A 155 2.47 -13.54 -24.41
C GLU A 155 3.56 -14.23 -23.58
N ARG A 156 3.59 -15.56 -23.62
CA ARG A 156 4.70 -16.36 -23.10
C ARG A 156 5.59 -16.77 -24.26
N PHE A 157 6.86 -16.35 -24.21
CA PHE A 157 7.84 -16.65 -25.25
C PHE A 157 8.41 -18.07 -25.09
N HIS A 158 9.00 -18.58 -26.17
CA HIS A 158 9.63 -19.91 -26.21
C HIS A 158 10.83 -20.07 -25.27
N ASP A 159 11.50 -18.96 -24.94
CA ASP A 159 12.63 -18.94 -24.00
C ASP A 159 12.19 -18.94 -22.53
N GLY A 160 10.88 -18.98 -22.27
CA GLY A 160 10.29 -18.97 -20.93
C GLY A 160 10.04 -17.57 -20.37
N SER A 161 10.51 -16.50 -21.04
CA SER A 161 10.18 -15.13 -20.66
C SER A 161 8.71 -14.80 -20.96
N VAL A 162 8.16 -13.81 -20.26
CA VAL A 162 6.76 -13.41 -20.41
C VAL A 162 6.66 -11.93 -20.70
N LEU A 163 5.88 -11.57 -21.71
CA LEU A 163 5.43 -10.21 -21.90
C LEU A 163 4.19 -9.99 -21.04
N PHE A 164 4.34 -9.17 -20.00
CA PHE A 164 3.35 -9.02 -18.94
C PHE A 164 2.84 -7.58 -18.86
N ALA A 165 1.52 -7.42 -18.77
CA ALA A 165 0.87 -6.12 -18.72
C ALA A 165 0.71 -5.63 -17.27
N THR A 166 1.38 -4.53 -16.93
CA THR A 166 1.32 -3.94 -15.59
C THR A 166 1.57 -2.43 -15.63
N SER A 167 1.82 -1.79 -14.50
CA SER A 167 2.30 -0.40 -14.43
C SER A 167 3.64 -0.32 -13.71
N TYR A 168 4.40 0.74 -13.98
CA TYR A 168 5.66 0.95 -13.27
C TYR A 168 5.44 1.14 -11.76
N GLY A 169 4.34 1.78 -11.36
CA GLY A 169 3.98 1.88 -9.95
C GLY A 169 3.76 0.51 -9.28
N ARG A 170 3.14 -0.45 -9.98
CA ARG A 170 2.99 -1.83 -9.47
C ARG A 170 4.31 -2.57 -9.39
N ILE A 171 5.25 -2.32 -10.29
CA ILE A 171 6.60 -2.90 -10.19
C ILE A 171 7.29 -2.42 -8.92
N LEU A 172 7.28 -1.11 -8.67
CA LEU A 172 7.85 -0.53 -7.45
C LEU A 172 7.20 -1.12 -6.20
N PHE A 173 5.86 -1.24 -6.19
CA PHE A 173 5.13 -1.88 -5.09
C PHE A 173 5.57 -3.32 -4.87
N ASN A 174 5.64 -4.14 -5.92
CA ASN A 174 6.03 -5.54 -5.80
C ASN A 174 7.50 -5.72 -5.38
N GLY A 175 8.37 -4.74 -5.66
CA GLY A 175 9.73 -4.72 -5.13
C GLY A 175 9.82 -4.65 -3.60
N THR A 176 8.73 -4.32 -2.91
CA THR A 176 8.66 -4.37 -1.43
C THR A 176 8.29 -5.74 -0.88
N LEU A 177 7.81 -6.65 -1.73
CA LEU A 177 7.36 -7.99 -1.35
C LEU A 177 8.52 -9.00 -1.46
N PRO A 178 8.41 -10.18 -0.82
CA PRO A 178 9.40 -11.25 -0.99
C PRO A 178 9.57 -11.63 -2.47
N VAL A 179 10.80 -11.99 -2.87
CA VAL A 179 11.17 -12.25 -4.28
C VAL A 179 10.36 -13.39 -4.92
N ASP A 180 9.97 -14.39 -4.14
CA ASP A 180 9.16 -15.54 -4.55
C ASP A 180 7.65 -15.32 -4.31
N TYR A 181 7.23 -14.12 -3.92
CA TYR A 181 5.84 -13.78 -3.72
C TYR A 181 5.14 -13.55 -5.08
N PRO A 182 3.93 -14.11 -5.30
CA PRO A 182 3.20 -13.87 -6.55
C PRO A 182 2.96 -12.39 -6.80
N PHE A 183 3.23 -11.95 -8.02
CA PHE A 183 3.08 -10.54 -8.38
C PHE A 183 1.64 -10.05 -8.17
N VAL A 184 1.51 -8.94 -7.46
CA VAL A 184 0.24 -8.26 -7.20
C VAL A 184 -0.05 -7.29 -8.34
N ASN A 185 -0.93 -7.69 -9.26
CA ASN A 185 -1.32 -6.88 -10.43
C ASN A 185 -2.72 -6.26 -10.30
N GLU A 186 -3.04 -5.75 -9.12
CA GLU A 186 -4.32 -5.13 -8.83
C GLU A 186 -4.14 -3.92 -7.91
N GLN A 187 -5.18 -3.10 -7.80
CA GLN A 187 -5.17 -1.98 -6.86
C GLN A 187 -5.15 -2.50 -5.42
N ALA A 188 -4.31 -1.90 -4.57
CA ALA A 188 -4.11 -2.35 -3.20
C ALA A 188 -4.66 -1.35 -2.16
N PRO A 189 -6.01 -1.28 -1.95
CA PRO A 189 -6.57 -0.52 -0.83
C PRO A 189 -6.22 -1.19 0.51
N LYS A 190 -6.48 -0.50 1.63
CA LYS A 190 -6.21 -0.97 3.00
C LYS A 190 -6.59 -2.44 3.25
N LYS A 191 -7.80 -2.84 2.85
CA LYS A 191 -8.29 -4.22 3.02
C LYS A 191 -7.47 -5.24 2.22
N ARG A 192 -7.03 -4.87 1.02
CA ARG A 192 -6.22 -5.76 0.18
C ARG A 192 -4.80 -5.89 0.71
N LEU A 193 -4.19 -4.78 1.12
CA LEU A 193 -2.88 -4.76 1.78
C LEU A 193 -2.87 -5.65 3.02
N SER A 194 -3.91 -5.58 3.86
CA SER A 194 -4.07 -6.47 5.02
C SER A 194 -4.02 -7.95 4.64
N LYS A 195 -4.74 -8.34 3.57
CA LYS A 195 -4.71 -9.73 3.10
C LYS A 195 -3.35 -10.16 2.54
N ILE A 196 -2.64 -9.25 1.86
CA ILE A 196 -1.29 -9.53 1.34
C ILE A 196 -0.34 -9.77 2.51
N VAL A 197 -0.34 -8.88 3.48
CA VAL A 197 0.52 -8.98 4.66
C VAL A 197 0.18 -10.23 5.49
N ASP A 198 -1.10 -10.56 5.67
CA ASP A 198 -1.50 -11.78 6.39
C ASP A 198 -1.08 -13.08 5.64
N ASP A 199 -1.17 -13.10 4.30
CA ASP A 199 -0.66 -14.21 3.48
C ASP A 199 0.86 -14.34 3.62
N ILE A 200 1.59 -13.21 3.64
CA ILE A 200 3.04 -13.19 3.87
C ILE A 200 3.36 -13.67 5.29
N ALA A 201 2.64 -13.23 6.30
CA ALA A 201 2.82 -13.67 7.69
C ALA A 201 2.57 -15.18 7.89
N THR A 202 1.73 -15.78 7.06
CA THR A 202 1.45 -17.22 7.12
C THR A 202 2.51 -18.06 6.41
N ARG A 203 3.17 -17.49 5.38
CA ARG A 203 4.10 -18.22 4.50
C ARG A 203 5.57 -18.00 4.81
N TYR A 204 5.92 -16.85 5.39
CA TYR A 204 7.30 -16.41 5.58
C TYR A 204 7.63 -16.27 7.05
N SER A 205 8.93 -16.18 7.35
CA SER A 205 9.40 -15.93 8.72
C SER A 205 9.02 -14.53 9.19
N THR A 206 8.88 -14.36 10.50
CA THR A 206 8.62 -13.05 11.13
C THR A 206 9.65 -11.99 10.70
N ALA A 207 10.91 -12.38 10.50
CA ALA A 207 11.96 -11.49 10.01
C ALA A 207 11.67 -10.97 8.60
N GLN A 208 11.23 -11.83 7.69
CA GLN A 208 10.87 -11.42 6.33
C GLN A 208 9.61 -10.53 6.32
N VAL A 209 8.64 -10.81 7.21
CA VAL A 209 7.46 -9.96 7.39
C VAL A 209 7.87 -8.56 7.86
N ALA A 210 8.77 -8.47 8.84
CA ALA A 210 9.28 -7.19 9.35
C ALA A 210 9.94 -6.36 8.22
N VAL A 211 10.83 -6.99 7.44
CA VAL A 211 11.49 -6.34 6.30
C VAL A 211 10.47 -5.84 5.26
N THR A 212 9.46 -6.65 4.98
CA THR A 212 8.38 -6.29 4.03
C THR A 212 7.57 -5.10 4.54
N LEU A 213 7.22 -5.09 5.84
CA LEU A 213 6.47 -4.00 6.46
C LEU A 213 7.26 -2.68 6.46
N ASP A 214 8.56 -2.74 6.75
CA ASP A 214 9.42 -1.57 6.67
C ASP A 214 9.55 -1.05 5.24
N ALA A 215 9.74 -1.94 4.25
CA ALA A 215 9.79 -1.56 2.84
C ALA A 215 8.48 -0.93 2.35
N LEU A 216 7.33 -1.47 2.75
CA LEU A 216 6.00 -0.91 2.45
C LEU A 216 5.82 0.48 3.09
N LYS A 217 6.24 0.64 4.35
CA LYS A 217 6.20 1.91 5.08
C LYS A 217 7.06 2.96 4.38
N ASP A 218 8.32 2.63 4.07
CA ASP A 218 9.28 3.54 3.44
C ASP A 218 8.82 3.94 2.02
N LEU A 219 8.36 2.98 1.21
CA LEU A 219 7.84 3.27 -0.12
C LEU A 219 6.56 4.10 -0.05
N GLY A 220 5.64 3.77 0.86
CA GLY A 220 4.40 4.52 1.08
C GLY A 220 4.68 5.99 1.42
N PHE A 221 5.54 6.25 2.41
CA PHE A 221 5.92 7.62 2.77
C PHE A 221 6.69 8.35 1.68
N THR A 222 7.52 7.66 0.91
CA THR A 222 8.27 8.28 -0.19
C THR A 222 7.34 8.72 -1.32
N ARG A 223 6.32 7.91 -1.63
CA ARG A 223 5.46 8.12 -2.81
C ARG A 223 4.18 8.89 -2.51
N ALA A 224 3.72 8.93 -1.27
CA ALA A 224 2.55 9.73 -0.91
C ALA A 224 2.72 11.22 -1.24
N PRO A 225 3.83 11.91 -0.90
CA PRO A 225 4.03 13.31 -1.29
C PRO A 225 4.14 13.49 -2.82
N TRP A 226 4.72 12.52 -3.52
CA TRP A 226 4.89 12.59 -4.99
C TRP A 226 3.57 12.46 -5.73
N SER A 227 2.60 11.77 -5.15
CA SER A 227 1.24 11.70 -5.72
C SER A 227 0.58 13.08 -5.81
N GLY A 228 1.06 14.07 -5.05
CA GLY A 228 0.51 15.43 -5.04
C GLY A 228 -0.95 15.51 -4.57
N VAL A 229 -1.46 14.46 -3.92
CA VAL A 229 -2.83 14.41 -3.43
C VAL A 229 -3.04 15.51 -2.41
N SER A 230 -4.04 16.33 -2.67
CA SER A 230 -4.52 17.38 -1.79
C SER A 230 -6.04 17.30 -1.70
N PHE A 231 -6.62 18.10 -0.82
CA PHE A 231 -8.06 18.20 -0.66
C PHE A 231 -8.45 19.67 -0.67
N ALA A 232 -9.35 20.03 -1.58
CA ALA A 232 -9.94 21.35 -1.70
C ALA A 232 -11.46 21.25 -1.53
N PHE A 233 -12.09 22.37 -1.17
CA PHE A 233 -13.55 22.43 -1.06
C PHE A 233 -14.26 22.05 -2.38
N SER A 234 -13.63 22.33 -3.53
CA SER A 234 -14.14 21.94 -4.86
C SER A 234 -14.23 20.43 -5.08
N ASP A 235 -13.51 19.62 -4.29
CA ASP A 235 -13.56 18.15 -4.38
C ASP A 235 -14.83 17.60 -3.71
N VAL A 236 -15.52 18.42 -2.92
CA VAL A 236 -16.82 18.07 -2.31
C VAL A 236 -17.92 18.32 -3.33
N ILE A 237 -18.29 17.26 -4.06
CA ILE A 237 -19.38 17.30 -5.03
C ILE A 237 -20.71 17.21 -4.28
N GLN A 238 -21.47 18.31 -4.30
CA GLN A 238 -22.82 18.32 -3.78
C GLN A 238 -23.75 17.50 -4.69
N PRO A 239 -24.54 16.56 -4.14
CA PRO A 239 -25.47 15.78 -4.94
C PRO A 239 -26.59 16.70 -5.46
N PRO A 240 -26.96 16.61 -6.75
CA PRO A 240 -27.99 17.48 -7.33
C PRO A 240 -29.39 17.24 -6.73
N GLU A 241 -29.63 16.08 -6.13
CA GLU A 241 -30.90 15.69 -5.51
C GLU A 241 -31.05 16.18 -4.06
N LEU A 242 -30.07 16.93 -3.53
CA LEU A 242 -30.06 17.34 -2.12
C LEU A 242 -31.35 18.08 -1.72
N ASP A 243 -31.77 19.06 -2.51
CA ASP A 243 -32.92 19.91 -2.20
C ASP A 243 -34.23 19.10 -2.23
N GLU A 244 -34.37 18.16 -3.16
CA GLU A 244 -35.52 17.24 -3.23
C GLU A 244 -35.63 16.39 -1.95
N TYR A 245 -34.50 15.86 -1.47
CA TYR A 245 -34.49 15.07 -0.24
C TYR A 245 -34.81 15.91 0.99
N ILE A 246 -34.29 17.14 1.07
CA ILE A 246 -34.59 18.05 2.18
C ILE A 246 -36.09 18.33 2.22
N GLU A 247 -36.69 18.77 1.11
CA GLU A 247 -38.12 19.07 1.05
C GLU A 247 -38.98 17.84 1.40
N LYS A 248 -38.59 16.66 0.91
CA LYS A 248 -39.30 15.42 1.22
C LYS A 248 -39.31 15.12 2.71
N TYR A 249 -38.15 15.18 3.37
CA TYR A 249 -38.05 14.83 4.78
C TYR A 249 -38.57 15.92 5.71
N GLU A 250 -38.50 17.19 5.33
CA GLU A 250 -39.22 18.28 6.03
C GLU A 250 -40.73 18.04 5.97
N GLY A 251 -41.27 17.68 4.81
CA GLY A 251 -42.70 17.34 4.68
C GLY A 251 -43.11 16.07 5.43
N GLU A 252 -42.22 15.09 5.61
CA GLU A 252 -42.47 13.93 6.48
C GLU A 252 -42.45 14.33 7.96
N ALA A 253 -41.53 15.21 8.37
CA ALA A 253 -41.44 15.72 9.74
C ALA A 253 -42.66 16.56 10.14
N ASP A 254 -43.13 17.43 9.24
CA ASP A 254 -44.32 18.24 9.45
C ASP A 254 -45.56 17.37 9.69
N LYS A 255 -45.75 16.31 8.89
CA LYS A 255 -46.83 15.34 9.11
C LYS A 255 -46.74 14.66 10.47
N VAL A 256 -45.53 14.37 10.96
CA VAL A 256 -45.37 13.76 12.29
C VAL A 256 -45.73 14.76 13.39
N ASN A 257 -45.32 16.01 13.26
CA ASN A 257 -45.67 17.08 14.22
C ASN A 257 -47.18 17.33 14.26
N GLU A 258 -47.85 17.40 13.10
CA GLU A 258 -49.30 17.53 13.02
C GLU A 258 -50.05 16.37 13.69
N ASN A 259 -49.49 15.16 13.68
CA ASN A 259 -50.09 14.01 14.36
C ASN A 259 -49.79 13.96 15.86
N TYR A 260 -48.81 14.76 16.33
CA TYR A 260 -48.44 14.85 17.74
C TYR A 260 -49.21 15.94 18.49
N GLU A 261 -49.57 17.03 17.81
CA GLU A 261 -50.45 18.10 18.29
C GLU A 261 -51.93 17.71 18.32
#